data_AF-A0A8J2KQT2-F1
#
_entry.id   AF-A0A8J2KQT2-F1
#
_cell.length_a   1.000
_cell.length_b   1.000
_cell.length_c   1.000
_cell.angle_alpha   90.00
_cell.angle_beta   90.00
_cell.angle_gamma   90.00
#
_symmetry.space_group_name_H-M   'P 1'
#
loop_
_entity.id
_entity.type
_entity.pdbx_description
1 polymer ?
#
loop_
_entity_poly.entity_id
_entity_poly.type
_entity_poly.pdbx_seq_one_letter_code
_entity_poly.pdbx_strand_id
1 'polypeptide(L)'
;MRVCFVVNAPKIFEIFFPIIKPLLTQRTLSKVKIYASNSQVWRKALLEDIDFSEIPSRYGGCNTSHPWYTNNYGLYWPPRSIRFPKHAFNTVVVPAGEKYIQSFDLCVGNEITWNFRTDYYDIGFEFQQNGVPM
;
A
#
# COMPACT_ATOMS: atom_id res chain seq x y z
N MET A 1 -13.75 2.86 20.49
CA MET A 1 -13.82 1.72 19.54
C MET A 1 -15.27 1.35 19.23
N ARG A 2 -15.65 1.34 17.94
CA ARG A 2 -16.99 0.92 17.46
C ARG A 2 -17.07 -0.59 17.23
N VAL A 3 -16.14 -1.15 16.47
CA VAL A 3 -16.01 -2.59 16.18
C VAL A 3 -14.52 -2.90 15.92
N CYS A 4 -14.09 -4.13 16.16
CA CYS A 4 -12.77 -4.64 15.77
C CYS A 4 -12.93 -5.99 15.09
N PHE A 5 -12.33 -6.12 13.91
CA PHE A 5 -12.35 -7.33 13.12
C PHE A 5 -10.97 -8.00 13.15
N VAL A 6 -10.92 -9.24 13.61
CA VAL A 6 -9.76 -10.12 13.46
C VAL A 6 -10.10 -11.11 12.37
N VAL A 7 -9.57 -10.91 11.16
CA VAL A 7 -9.84 -11.75 9.99
C VAL A 7 -8.65 -12.63 9.66
N ASN A 8 -8.91 -13.79 9.05
CA ASN A 8 -7.87 -14.77 8.76
C ASN A 8 -7.09 -15.22 10.01
N ALA A 9 -7.80 -15.36 11.14
CA ALA A 9 -7.20 -15.79 12.39
C ALA A 9 -6.70 -17.25 12.27
N PRO A 10 -5.41 -17.52 12.51
CA PRO A 10 -4.91 -18.89 12.57
C PRO A 10 -5.43 -19.60 13.82
N LYS A 11 -5.50 -20.95 13.82
CA LYS A 11 -5.99 -21.74 14.96
C LYS A 11 -5.29 -21.42 16.29
N ILE A 12 -4.01 -21.08 16.24
CA ILE A 12 -3.24 -20.67 17.43
C ILE A 12 -3.82 -19.44 18.14
N PHE A 13 -4.59 -18.60 17.43
CA PHE A 13 -5.26 -17.43 18.02
C PHE A 13 -6.27 -17.82 19.11
N GLU A 14 -6.90 -19.00 19.01
CA GLU A 14 -7.81 -19.51 20.04
C GLU A 14 -7.10 -19.78 21.37
N ILE A 15 -5.80 -20.09 21.31
CA ILE A 15 -4.95 -20.31 22.50
C ILE A 15 -4.47 -18.97 23.07
N PHE A 16 -4.16 -17.98 22.23
CA PHE A 16 -3.71 -16.65 22.67
C PHE A 16 -4.85 -15.77 23.17
N PHE A 17 -6.07 -15.89 22.63
CA PHE A 17 -7.18 -15.01 22.96
C PHE A 17 -7.51 -14.99 24.47
N PRO A 18 -7.55 -16.13 25.19
CA PRO A 18 -7.72 -16.16 26.65
C PRO A 18 -6.62 -15.44 27.43
N ILE A 19 -5.39 -15.37 26.89
CA ILE A 19 -4.25 -14.71 27.55
C ILE A 19 -4.40 -13.18 27.45
N ILE A 20 -4.90 -12.67 26.32
CA ILE A 20 -5.12 -11.23 26.12
C ILE A 20 -6.46 -10.75 26.68
N LYS A 21 -7.44 -11.64 26.86
CA LYS A 21 -8.79 -11.33 27.34
C LYS A 21 -8.82 -10.52 28.65
N PRO A 22 -7.98 -10.79 29.67
CA PRO A 22 -7.93 -10.01 30.92
C PRO A 22 -7.48 -8.56 30.71
N LEU A 23 -6.76 -8.26 29.63
CA LEU A 23 -6.31 -6.91 29.30
C LEU A 23 -7.41 -6.08 28.61
N LEU A 24 -8.51 -6.72 28.20
CA LEU A 24 -9.60 -6.09 27.46
C LEU A 24 -10.81 -5.89 28.39
N THR A 25 -11.34 -4.66 28.41
CA THR A 25 -12.60 -4.38 29.11
C THR A 25 -13.77 -5.14 28.47
N GLN A 26 -14.82 -5.42 29.25
CA GLN A 26 -16.02 -6.10 28.74
C GLN A 26 -16.68 -5.35 27.58
N ARG A 27 -16.61 -4.01 27.60
CA ARG A 27 -17.05 -3.13 26.50
C ARG A 27 -16.24 -3.31 25.21
N THR A 28 -14.96 -3.65 25.32
CA THR A 28 -14.10 -3.92 24.17
C THR A 28 -14.34 -5.34 23.67
N LEU A 29 -14.42 -6.32 24.57
CA LEU A 29 -14.66 -7.73 24.22
C LEU A 29 -15.96 -7.93 23.44
N SER A 30 -17.04 -7.23 23.80
CA SER A 30 -18.32 -7.33 23.09
C SER A 30 -18.29 -6.82 21.65
N LYS A 31 -17.21 -6.13 21.25
CA LYS A 31 -17.04 -5.51 19.93
C LYS A 31 -15.98 -6.20 19.07
N VAL A 32 -15.30 -7.20 19.61
CA VAL A 32 -14.28 -7.97 18.89
C VAL A 32 -14.98 -9.12 18.15
N LYS A 33 -14.90 -9.09 16.82
CA LYS A 33 -15.41 -10.15 15.93
C LYS A 33 -14.21 -10.90 15.34
N ILE A 34 -14.09 -12.19 15.63
CA ILE A 34 -12.96 -13.03 15.20
C ILE A 34 -13.47 -14.01 14.15
N TYR A 35 -12.77 -14.06 13.01
CA TYR A 35 -13.06 -14.94 11.90
C TYR A 35 -11.83 -15.75 11.52
N ALA A 36 -12.04 -17.04 11.28
CA ALA A 36 -11.02 -17.96 10.78
C ALA A 36 -10.62 -17.65 9.32
N SER A 37 -9.89 -18.56 8.67
CA SER A 37 -9.35 -18.40 7.32
C SER A 37 -10.39 -18.35 6.18
N ASN A 38 -11.68 -18.64 6.45
CA ASN A 38 -12.71 -18.63 5.40
C ASN A 38 -13.01 -17.18 4.94
N SER A 39 -12.45 -16.84 3.78
CA SER A 39 -12.54 -15.49 3.22
C SER A 39 -13.94 -15.03 2.82
N GLN A 40 -14.84 -15.94 2.46
CA GLN A 40 -16.20 -15.54 2.11
C GLN A 40 -16.98 -15.06 3.33
N VAL A 41 -16.77 -15.72 4.47
CA VAL A 41 -17.47 -15.41 5.73
C VAL A 41 -17.03 -14.05 6.27
N TRP A 42 -15.72 -13.83 6.40
CA TRP A 42 -15.23 -12.58 6.98
C TRP A 42 -15.37 -11.38 6.05
N ARG A 43 -15.31 -11.57 4.73
CA ARG A 43 -15.61 -10.49 3.77
C ARG A 43 -17.04 -10.02 3.85
N LYS A 44 -17.99 -10.97 3.89
CA LYS A 44 -19.41 -10.63 4.04
C LYS A 44 -19.67 -9.83 5.31
N ALA A 45 -19.07 -10.25 6.43
CA ALA A 45 -19.21 -9.54 7.70
C ALA A 45 -18.58 -8.13 7.70
N LEU A 46 -17.50 -7.89 6.95
CA LEU A 46 -16.94 -6.55 6.78
C LEU A 46 -17.90 -5.64 6.02
N LEU A 47 -18.52 -6.15 4.95
CA LEU A 47 -19.47 -5.41 4.11
C LEU A 47 -20.79 -5.08 4.81
N GLU A 48 -21.15 -5.80 5.87
CA GLU A 48 -22.31 -5.48 6.70
C GLU A 48 -22.10 -4.22 7.55
N ASP A 49 -20.85 -3.90 7.92
CA ASP A 49 -20.51 -2.80 8.83
C ASP A 49 -19.72 -1.64 8.17
N ILE A 50 -19.12 -1.88 7.01
CA ILE A 50 -18.22 -0.95 6.30
C ILE A 50 -18.61 -0.87 4.82
N ASP A 51 -18.65 0.34 4.26
CA ASP A 51 -18.95 0.54 2.85
C ASP A 51 -17.88 -0.10 1.95
N PHE A 52 -18.31 -0.65 0.81
CA PHE A 52 -17.48 -1.36 -0.15
C PHE A 52 -16.35 -0.47 -0.71
N SER A 53 -16.59 0.84 -0.87
CA SER A 53 -15.62 1.83 -1.32
C SER A 53 -14.55 2.18 -0.29
N GLU A 54 -14.79 1.88 0.99
CA GLU A 54 -13.87 2.14 2.09
C GLU A 54 -13.01 0.91 2.41
N ILE A 55 -13.46 -0.28 2.04
CA ILE A 55 -12.72 -1.53 2.28
C ILE A 55 -11.58 -1.67 1.26
N PRO A 56 -10.32 -1.88 1.69
CA PRO A 56 -9.22 -2.19 0.80
C PRO A 56 -9.48 -3.44 -0.05
N SER A 57 -9.05 -3.43 -1.30
CA SER A 57 -9.30 -4.53 -2.25
C SER A 57 -8.88 -5.92 -1.73
N ARG A 58 -7.78 -6.00 -0.98
CA ARG A 58 -7.29 -7.24 -0.33
C ARG A 58 -8.30 -7.85 0.66
N TYR A 59 -9.09 -7.00 1.30
CA TYR A 59 -10.14 -7.40 2.23
C TYR A 59 -11.52 -7.51 1.56
N GLY A 60 -11.60 -7.49 0.23
CA GLY A 60 -12.84 -7.73 -0.52
C GLY A 60 -13.65 -6.49 -0.88
N GLY A 61 -13.09 -5.28 -0.74
CA GLY A 61 -13.70 -4.03 -1.22
C GLY A 61 -13.12 -3.56 -2.56
N CYS A 62 -13.28 -2.27 -2.88
CA CYS A 62 -12.67 -1.65 -4.07
C CYS A 62 -11.70 -0.50 -3.77
N ASN A 63 -11.43 -0.20 -2.49
CA ASN A 63 -10.49 0.86 -2.15
C ASN A 63 -9.06 0.45 -2.53
N THR A 64 -8.42 1.24 -3.39
CA THR A 64 -7.01 1.09 -3.80
C THR A 64 -6.15 2.31 -3.39
N SER A 65 -6.72 3.28 -2.68
CA SER A 65 -5.99 4.49 -2.26
C SER A 65 -5.04 4.25 -1.08
N HIS A 66 -5.12 3.08 -0.42
CA HIS A 66 -4.27 2.77 0.71
C HIS A 66 -2.79 2.63 0.30
N PRO A 67 -1.84 3.15 1.10
CA PRO A 67 -0.39 3.00 0.90
C PRO A 67 0.13 1.60 0.56
N TRP A 68 -0.59 0.51 0.83
CA TRP A 68 -0.13 -0.83 0.41
C TRP A 68 -0.13 -1.01 -1.12
N TYR A 69 -0.89 -0.18 -1.83
CA TYR A 69 -1.03 -0.20 -3.28
C TYR A 69 -0.21 0.89 -3.98
N THR A 70 0.13 1.96 -3.26
CA THR A 70 0.85 3.12 -3.81
C THR A 70 2.29 3.21 -3.29
N ASN A 71 2.58 2.76 -2.07
CA ASN A 71 3.86 2.95 -1.40
C ASN A 71 4.47 1.62 -0.92
N ASN A 72 5.75 1.43 -1.23
CA ASN A 72 6.54 0.23 -0.95
C ASN A 72 6.97 0.10 0.53
N TYR A 73 6.11 0.54 1.47
CA TYR A 73 6.41 0.59 2.90
C TYR A 73 5.26 -0.04 3.70
N GLY A 74 5.40 -1.32 4.04
CA GLY A 74 4.61 -1.89 5.13
C GLY A 74 4.29 -3.37 5.00
N LEU A 75 5.23 -4.21 5.40
CA LEU A 75 5.05 -5.64 5.72
C LEU A 75 4.75 -6.60 4.55
N TYR A 76 5.59 -6.61 3.52
CA TYR A 76 6.11 -7.85 2.92
C TYR A 76 7.26 -7.43 2.01
N TRP A 77 8.41 -8.09 2.07
CA TRP A 77 9.38 -8.00 0.98
C TRP A 77 8.71 -8.64 -0.24
N PRO A 78 8.29 -7.89 -1.28
CA PRO A 78 7.76 -8.53 -2.46
C PRO A 78 8.82 -9.49 -3.00
N PRO A 79 8.45 -10.69 -3.51
CA PRO A 79 9.36 -11.52 -4.27
C PRO A 79 10.10 -10.64 -5.28
N ARG A 80 11.42 -10.82 -5.45
CA ARG A 80 12.26 -9.94 -6.30
C ARG A 80 11.64 -9.61 -7.66
N SER A 81 10.80 -10.50 -8.20
CA SER A 81 10.07 -10.38 -9.46
C SER A 81 8.89 -9.40 -9.47
N ILE A 82 8.25 -9.10 -8.33
CA ILE A 82 7.11 -8.17 -8.20
C ILE A 82 7.59 -6.80 -7.70
N ARG A 83 8.82 -6.40 -8.05
CA ARG A 83 9.31 -5.09 -7.63
C ARG A 83 8.58 -4.00 -8.37
N PHE A 84 8.46 -4.12 -9.69
CA PHE A 84 7.65 -3.25 -10.55
C PHE A 84 7.52 -3.95 -11.91
N PRO A 85 6.32 -4.17 -12.45
CA PRO A 85 6.21 -4.74 -13.77
C PRO A 85 6.89 -3.83 -14.81
N LYS A 86 7.65 -4.39 -15.75
CA LYS A 86 8.39 -3.62 -16.77
C LYS A 86 7.52 -2.63 -17.55
N HIS A 87 6.23 -2.93 -17.71
CA HIS A 87 5.26 -2.08 -18.42
C HIS A 87 4.86 -0.80 -17.65
N ALA A 88 5.23 -0.66 -16.38
CA ALA A 88 4.97 0.55 -15.60
C ALA A 88 6.03 1.66 -15.81
N PHE A 89 7.08 1.40 -16.61
CA PHE A 89 8.14 2.37 -16.87
C PHE A 89 8.37 2.56 -18.37
N ASN A 90 8.73 3.79 -18.73
CA ASN A 90 9.35 4.08 -20.02
C ASN A 90 10.85 3.76 -19.90
N THR A 91 11.35 2.85 -20.75
CA THR A 91 12.77 2.48 -20.78
C THR A 91 13.51 3.36 -21.78
N VAL A 92 14.61 3.97 -21.33
CA VAL A 92 15.49 4.80 -22.16
C VAL A 92 16.91 4.28 -22.03
N VAL A 93 17.64 4.21 -23.14
CA VAL A 93 19.07 3.90 -23.17
C VAL A 93 19.84 5.21 -23.24
N VAL A 94 20.67 5.48 -22.24
CA VAL A 94 21.53 6.67 -22.19
C VAL A 94 22.98 6.24 -22.45
N PRO A 95 23.62 6.71 -23.54
CA PRO A 95 25.03 6.45 -23.82
C PRO A 95 25.95 6.97 -22.71
N ALA A 96 27.16 6.41 -22.64
CA ALA A 96 28.17 6.85 -21.67
C ALA A 96 28.53 8.33 -21.88
N GLY A 97 28.41 9.12 -20.80
CA GLY A 97 28.69 10.57 -20.80
C GLY A 97 27.51 11.46 -21.21
N GLU A 98 26.40 10.88 -21.67
CA GLU A 98 25.19 11.64 -22.02
C GLU A 98 24.24 11.81 -20.85
N LYS A 99 23.28 12.73 -21.00
CA LYS A 99 22.23 13.01 -20.03
C LYS A 99 20.86 12.91 -20.69
N TYR A 100 19.89 12.37 -19.96
CA TYR A 100 18.48 12.38 -20.36
C TYR A 100 17.74 13.45 -19.55
N ILE A 101 17.12 14.40 -20.24
CA ILE A 101 16.44 15.55 -19.62
C ILE A 101 14.96 15.49 -19.99
N GLN A 102 14.09 15.59 -18.99
CA GLN A 102 12.64 15.65 -19.17
C GLN A 102 12.10 16.95 -18.60
N SER A 103 11.39 17.71 -19.43
CA SER A 103 10.83 19.02 -19.07
C SER A 103 9.32 18.92 -18.95
N PHE A 104 8.77 19.56 -17.92
CA PHE A 104 7.34 19.62 -17.64
C PHE A 104 6.95 21.06 -17.34
N ASP A 105 5.86 21.53 -17.94
CA ASP A 105 5.26 22.80 -17.60
C ASP A 105 4.33 22.61 -16.39
N LEU A 106 4.67 23.25 -15.27
CA LEU A 106 3.91 23.12 -14.01
C LEU A 106 3.09 24.36 -13.72
N CYS A 107 1.87 24.14 -13.22
CA CYS A 107 1.05 25.18 -12.61
C CYS A 107 1.12 25.07 -11.07
N VAL A 108 0.81 26.16 -10.38
CA VAL A 108 0.70 26.18 -8.92
C VAL A 108 -0.33 25.14 -8.47
N GLY A 109 0.09 24.20 -7.61
CA GLY A 109 -0.74 23.10 -7.12
C GLY A 109 -0.44 21.73 -7.74
N ASN A 110 0.45 21.66 -8.74
CA ASN A 110 0.89 20.37 -9.29
C ASN A 110 1.96 19.71 -8.41
N GLU A 111 1.88 18.39 -8.26
CA GLU A 111 2.90 17.56 -7.63
C GLU A 111 3.64 16.75 -8.71
N ILE A 112 4.97 16.77 -8.69
CA ILE A 112 5.78 15.84 -9.49
C ILE A 112 6.23 14.70 -8.57
N THR A 113 5.89 13.48 -8.97
CA THR A 113 6.45 12.26 -8.38
C THR A 113 7.27 11.53 -9.42
N TRP A 114 8.45 11.03 -9.04
CA TRP A 114 9.34 10.27 -9.91
C TRP A 114 9.68 8.91 -9.30
N ASN A 115 9.95 7.95 -10.17
CA ASN A 115 10.49 6.64 -9.81
C ASN A 115 11.30 6.14 -11.00
N PHE A 116 12.51 5.65 -10.77
CA PHE A 116 13.38 5.14 -11.82
C PHE A 116 14.08 3.86 -11.37
N ARG A 117 14.48 3.06 -12.35
CA ARG A 117 15.27 1.83 -12.17
C ARG A 117 16.43 1.85 -13.15
N THR A 118 17.59 1.44 -12.69
CA THR A 118 18.76 1.18 -13.53
C THR A 118 19.04 -0.32 -13.54
N ASP A 119 19.42 -0.87 -14.70
CA ASP A 119 19.73 -2.31 -14.83
C ASP A 119 21.22 -2.62 -14.63
N TYR A 120 22.11 -1.64 -14.78
CA TYR A 120 23.56 -1.86 -14.82
C TYR A 120 24.35 -0.89 -13.95
N TYR A 121 24.27 0.40 -14.24
CA TYR A 121 25.12 1.44 -13.63
C TYR A 121 24.30 2.41 -12.79
N ASP A 122 24.97 3.07 -11.85
CA ASP A 122 24.42 4.19 -11.10
C ASP A 122 24.17 5.39 -12.01
N ILE A 123 23.26 6.27 -11.60
CA ILE A 123 22.94 7.50 -12.32
C ILE A 123 23.07 8.72 -11.41
N GLY A 124 23.53 9.83 -12.00
CA GLY A 124 23.34 11.16 -11.42
C GLY A 124 21.92 11.64 -11.70
N PHE A 125 21.24 12.14 -10.67
CA PHE A 125 19.87 12.65 -10.78
C PHE A 125 19.81 14.08 -10.23
N GLU A 126 19.24 14.99 -11.01
CA GLU A 126 19.23 16.43 -10.72
C GLU A 126 17.88 17.04 -11.13
N PHE A 127 17.41 18.01 -10.33
CA PHE A 127 16.30 18.89 -10.69
C PHE A 127 16.80 20.27 -11.02
N GLN A 128 16.30 20.81 -12.12
CA GLN A 128 16.53 22.19 -12.52
C GLN A 128 15.20 22.89 -12.72
N GLN A 129 14.97 23.96 -11.95
CA GLN A 129 13.84 24.85 -12.14
C GLN A 129 14.28 26.01 -13.03
N ASN A 130 13.84 26.00 -14.28
CA ASN A 130 14.07 27.13 -15.19
C ASN A 130 12.98 28.17 -14.94
N GLY A 131 13.22 29.05 -13.96
CA GLY A 131 12.37 30.23 -13.76
C GLY A 131 12.52 31.20 -14.92
N VAL A 132 11.42 31.73 -15.44
CA VAL A 132 11.46 32.97 -16.21
C VAL A 132 12.05 34.04 -15.26
N PRO A 133 13.12 34.76 -15.64
CA PRO A 133 13.67 35.80 -14.79
C PRO A 133 12.61 36.90 -14.61
N MET A 134 12.35 37.28 -13.35
CA MET A 134 11.72 38.57 -13.04
C MET A 134 12.77 39.66 -13.01
#